data_AF-A0A0Q6M4Y7-F1
#
_entry.id   AF-A0A0Q6M4Y7-F1
#
_cell.length_a   1.000
_cell.length_b   1.000
_cell.length_c   1.000
_cell.angle_alpha   90.00
_cell.angle_beta   90.00
_cell.angle_gamma   90.00
#
_symmetry.space_group_name_H-M   'P 1'
#
loop_
_entity.id
_entity.type
_entity.pdbx_description
1 polymer ?
#
loop_
_entity_poly.entity_id
_entity_poly.type
_entity_poly.pdbx_seq_one_letter_code
_entity_poly.pdbx_strand_id
1 'polypeptide(L)'
;MKSMFRWVLANAALIAAATAHATPLPQLQIDPAEVSVSGLSSGGFMAVQMHVAYSVTFQRGAGIVAGGPYYCAEGSIVNATGRCMTHASTIPVSSLVSTTNSWAASGLIDPVGNLAASKVYLYSGTSDNTVKPAVMNDLKTYYQGFMPAANIVYKNTIASGHAMITDDYGSSCGTTASPYINDCDFDLAGEILKQLHGPLNPRNNGTLSGTFTEFDQTAFVSGHGMATTGWVYVPQSCSAGAVCKLHVVFHGCQQNTTLVGQQYVRNTGYNRWADTNNMVVLYPQTSTQATNSCWDWWGYDSANYAKKSGPQMAAVRAMMATLASGSAPSGLPAPTGVGTSGATASSMVVSWGSVSGASGYNVYRGGSKVNASVVAGTSYTDTGLASGTTYSWTVKAVDAGGAEGPSSAAATGTTTGAPPAATCTTASNYAHVAANRAHVVGGYALANGSNQNMGLWNVFVTTTLKMTGTNFYVIGICP
;
A
#
# COMPACT_ATOMS: atom_id res chain seq x y z
N MET A 1 -9.56 27.62 -60.93
CA MET A 1 -8.67 27.83 -59.76
C MET A 1 -8.94 26.70 -58.76
N LYS A 2 -8.13 25.64 -58.77
CA LYS A 2 -8.31 24.46 -57.92
C LYS A 2 -7.33 24.56 -56.74
N SER A 3 -7.88 24.65 -55.54
CA SER A 3 -7.16 24.70 -54.27
C SER A 3 -6.67 23.31 -53.87
N MET A 4 -5.41 23.24 -53.43
CA MET A 4 -4.69 22.06 -52.97
C MET A 4 -5.34 21.40 -51.74
N PHE A 5 -5.48 20.07 -51.75
CA PHE A 5 -5.75 19.26 -50.57
C PHE A 5 -4.41 18.71 -50.06
N ARG A 6 -3.97 19.16 -48.88
CA ARG A 6 -2.87 18.54 -48.12
C ARG A 6 -3.48 17.52 -47.16
N TRP A 7 -3.16 16.24 -47.35
CA TRP A 7 -3.41 15.19 -46.37
C TRP A 7 -2.28 15.17 -45.34
N VAL A 8 -2.59 15.48 -44.09
CA VAL A 8 -1.72 15.21 -42.94
C VAL A 8 -2.25 13.96 -42.26
N LEU A 9 -1.53 12.85 -42.37
CA LEU A 9 -1.77 11.64 -41.59
C LEU A 9 -1.27 11.88 -40.16
N ALA A 10 -2.18 12.11 -39.23
CA ALA A 10 -1.88 12.10 -37.81
C ALA A 10 -1.81 10.65 -37.32
N ASN A 11 -0.61 10.17 -37.01
CA ASN A 11 -0.42 8.92 -36.27
C ASN A 11 -0.82 9.15 -34.81
N ALA A 12 -2.01 8.68 -34.43
CA ALA A 12 -2.41 8.60 -33.03
C ALA A 12 -1.68 7.41 -32.39
N ALA A 13 -0.64 7.69 -31.59
CA ALA A 13 -0.06 6.71 -30.70
C ALA A 13 -1.06 6.44 -29.56
N LEU A 14 -1.67 5.26 -29.57
CA LEU A 14 -2.42 4.72 -28.44
C LEU A 14 -1.43 4.48 -27.28
N ILE A 15 -1.36 5.41 -26.35
CA ILE A 15 -0.77 5.17 -25.03
C ILE A 15 -1.77 4.28 -24.30
N ALA A 16 -1.50 2.98 -24.26
CA ALA A 16 -2.16 2.10 -23.31
C ALA A 16 -1.74 2.57 -21.91
N ALA A 17 -2.64 3.27 -21.21
CA ALA A 17 -2.51 3.49 -19.79
C ALA A 17 -2.52 2.11 -19.12
N ALA A 18 -1.34 1.63 -18.69
CA ALA A 18 -1.28 0.50 -17.79
C ALA A 18 -2.11 0.87 -16.56
N THR A 19 -3.23 0.19 -16.36
CA THR A 19 -4.01 0.29 -15.13
C THR A 19 -3.08 -0.17 -14.00
N ALA A 20 -2.56 0.79 -13.24
CA ALA A 20 -1.77 0.49 -12.06
C ALA A 20 -2.67 -0.29 -11.10
N HIS A 21 -2.46 -1.61 -11.01
CA HIS A 21 -3.07 -2.42 -9.98
C HIS A 21 -2.59 -1.88 -8.63
N ALA A 22 -3.53 -1.66 -7.70
CA ALA A 22 -3.20 -1.30 -6.34
C ALA A 22 -2.23 -2.33 -5.75
N THR A 23 -1.23 -1.85 -5.02
CA THR A 23 -0.14 -2.71 -4.54
C THR A 23 -0.63 -3.64 -3.42
N PRO A 24 -0.06 -4.84 -3.25
CA PRO A 24 -0.32 -5.65 -2.08
C PRO A 24 0.01 -4.88 -0.80
N LEU A 25 -0.78 -5.10 0.26
CA LEU A 25 -0.51 -4.51 1.57
C LEU A 25 0.85 -5.01 2.08
N PRO A 26 1.77 -4.11 2.52
CA PRO A 26 3.11 -4.51 2.92
C PRO A 26 3.07 -5.37 4.19
N GLN A 27 4.11 -6.19 4.37
CA GLN A 27 4.32 -6.98 5.58
C GLN A 27 5.43 -6.31 6.39
N LEU A 28 5.17 -5.99 7.65
CA LEU A 28 6.01 -5.15 8.50
C LEU A 28 6.22 -5.79 9.88
N GLN A 29 7.19 -5.27 10.62
CA GLN A 29 7.38 -5.62 12.03
C GLN A 29 6.40 -4.83 12.89
N ILE A 30 5.25 -5.43 13.17
CA ILE A 30 4.27 -4.83 14.08
C ILE A 30 4.35 -5.53 15.43
N ASP A 31 4.57 -4.77 16.50
CA ASP A 31 4.44 -5.28 17.86
C ASP A 31 2.94 -5.47 18.17
N PRO A 32 2.47 -6.73 18.37
CA PRO A 32 1.06 -7.01 18.63
C PRO A 32 0.56 -6.41 19.95
N ALA A 33 1.46 -6.02 20.88
CA ALA A 33 1.10 -5.33 22.11
C ALA A 33 0.97 -3.81 21.93
N GLU A 34 1.31 -3.25 20.76
CA GLU A 34 1.29 -1.82 20.46
C GLU A 34 0.25 -1.46 19.38
N VAL A 35 -0.89 -2.15 19.42
CA VAL A 35 -1.98 -1.95 18.46
C VAL A 35 -3.14 -1.17 19.08
N SER A 36 -3.61 -0.15 18.38
CA SER A 36 -4.72 0.73 18.77
C SER A 36 -5.60 1.09 17.58
N VAL A 37 -6.77 1.68 17.86
CA VAL A 37 -7.75 2.09 16.84
C VAL A 37 -8.37 3.43 17.16
N SER A 38 -8.79 4.19 16.14
CA SER A 38 -9.61 5.38 16.33
C SER A 38 -10.55 5.61 15.15
N GLY A 39 -11.48 6.56 15.31
CA GLY A 39 -12.29 7.02 14.19
C GLY A 39 -13.28 8.11 14.54
N LEU A 40 -13.81 8.74 13.49
CA LEU A 40 -14.85 9.78 13.55
C LEU A 40 -16.21 9.22 13.16
N SER A 41 -17.30 9.65 13.82
CA SER A 41 -18.67 9.41 13.35
C SER A 41 -18.98 7.91 13.25
N SER A 42 -19.47 7.41 12.10
CA SER A 42 -19.59 5.97 11.85
C SER A 42 -18.26 5.22 12.00
N GLY A 43 -17.13 5.84 11.68
CA GLY A 43 -15.80 5.33 11.98
C GLY A 43 -15.48 5.30 13.49
N GLY A 44 -16.04 6.22 14.27
CA GLY A 44 -15.98 6.19 15.73
C GLY A 44 -16.78 5.03 16.31
N PHE A 45 -17.99 4.78 15.80
CA PHE A 45 -18.75 3.56 16.13
C PHE A 45 -17.99 2.29 15.72
N MET A 46 -17.40 2.26 14.53
CA MET A 46 -16.59 1.13 14.06
C MET A 46 -15.34 0.93 14.94
N ALA A 47 -14.68 2.00 15.39
CA ALA A 47 -13.56 1.91 16.33
C ALA A 47 -13.99 1.29 17.67
N VAL A 48 -15.18 1.64 18.19
CA VAL A 48 -15.76 0.97 19.37
C VAL A 48 -16.02 -0.51 19.08
N GLN A 49 -16.58 -0.86 17.93
CA GLN A 49 -16.82 -2.26 17.54
C GLN A 49 -15.53 -3.06 17.46
N MET A 50 -14.51 -2.54 16.78
CA MET A 50 -13.21 -3.18 16.65
C MET A 50 -12.53 -3.36 18.02
N HIS A 51 -12.52 -2.32 18.86
CA HIS A 51 -11.94 -2.38 20.19
C HIS A 51 -12.62 -3.41 21.09
N VAL A 52 -13.95 -3.49 21.08
CA VAL A 52 -14.70 -4.44 21.93
C VAL A 52 -14.62 -5.86 21.36
N ALA A 53 -14.89 -6.04 20.07
CA ALA A 53 -14.98 -7.37 19.48
C ALA A 53 -13.64 -8.09 19.33
N TYR A 54 -12.58 -7.32 19.06
CA TYR A 54 -11.20 -7.78 18.90
C TYR A 54 -10.27 -7.20 19.99
N SER A 55 -10.76 -7.11 21.22
CA SER A 55 -10.03 -6.51 22.35
C SER A 55 -8.67 -7.16 22.64
N VAL A 56 -8.46 -8.42 22.26
CA VAL A 56 -7.12 -9.06 22.37
C VAL A 56 -6.10 -8.44 21.40
N THR A 57 -6.58 -7.89 20.29
CA THR A 57 -5.76 -7.23 19.29
C THR A 57 -5.49 -5.79 19.70
N PHE A 58 -6.50 -5.03 20.13
CA PHE A 58 -6.36 -3.60 20.44
C PHE A 58 -5.95 -3.33 21.89
N GLN A 59 -4.81 -3.87 22.32
CA GLN A 59 -4.35 -3.81 23.72
C GLN A 59 -4.11 -2.39 24.23
N ARG A 60 -3.73 -1.46 23.35
CA ARG A 60 -3.54 -0.04 23.70
C ARG A 60 -4.86 0.71 23.80
N GLY A 61 -5.90 0.21 23.14
CA GLY A 61 -7.27 0.69 23.24
C GLY A 61 -7.69 1.59 22.09
N ALA A 62 -8.60 2.55 22.35
CA ALA A 62 -9.32 3.25 21.29
C ALA A 62 -9.55 4.76 21.49
N GLY A 63 -9.47 5.52 20.39
CA GLY A 63 -9.85 6.93 20.30
C GLY A 63 -11.18 7.14 19.57
N ILE A 64 -12.21 7.64 20.25
CA ILE A 64 -13.56 7.74 19.68
C ILE A 64 -13.97 9.20 19.54
N VAL A 65 -14.17 9.64 18.31
CA VAL A 65 -14.55 11.01 17.97
C VAL A 65 -16.00 11.01 17.47
N ALA A 66 -16.91 11.62 18.22
CA ALA A 66 -18.33 11.72 17.86
C ALA A 66 -18.96 10.37 17.41
N GLY A 67 -18.68 9.29 18.15
CA GLY A 67 -19.26 7.95 17.95
C GLY A 67 -20.34 7.63 18.99
N GLY A 68 -20.41 6.39 19.46
CA GLY A 68 -21.36 6.03 20.52
C GLY A 68 -21.20 4.60 21.05
N PRO A 69 -22.07 4.19 21.99
CA PRO A 69 -21.99 2.89 22.65
C PRO A 69 -21.92 1.71 21.69
N TYR A 70 -21.18 0.67 22.06
CA TYR A 70 -21.12 -0.58 21.31
C TYR A 70 -22.53 -1.18 21.16
N TYR A 71 -22.86 -1.61 19.94
CA TYR A 71 -24.17 -2.17 19.59
C TYR A 71 -25.36 -1.23 19.87
N CYS A 72 -25.13 0.10 19.94
CA CYS A 72 -26.16 1.07 20.27
C CYS A 72 -27.40 0.98 19.39
N ALA A 73 -27.23 0.73 18.09
CA ALA A 73 -28.35 0.67 17.15
C ALA A 73 -29.18 -0.61 17.28
N GLU A 74 -28.65 -1.68 17.87
CA GLU A 74 -29.33 -2.98 17.99
C GLU A 74 -29.92 -3.50 16.66
N GLY A 75 -29.28 -3.21 15.52
CA GLY A 75 -29.77 -3.63 14.20
C GLY A 75 -30.93 -2.79 13.65
N SER A 76 -31.21 -1.61 14.25
CA SER A 76 -32.37 -0.77 13.92
C SER A 76 -31.96 0.63 13.48
N ILE A 77 -32.41 1.03 12.29
CA ILE A 77 -32.21 2.40 11.77
C ILE A 77 -32.89 3.46 12.64
N VAL A 78 -34.00 3.12 13.29
CA VAL A 78 -34.72 4.04 14.19
C VAL A 78 -33.88 4.31 15.44
N ASN A 79 -33.25 3.28 15.99
CA ASN A 79 -32.33 3.43 17.12
C ASN A 79 -31.06 4.18 16.69
N ALA A 80 -30.51 3.83 15.52
CA ALA A 80 -29.33 4.47 14.96
C ALA A 80 -29.53 5.99 14.81
N THR A 81 -30.54 6.41 14.05
CA THR A 81 -30.80 7.83 13.75
C THR A 81 -31.44 8.58 14.93
N GLY A 82 -32.19 7.88 15.78
CA GLY A 82 -32.79 8.41 17.00
C GLY A 82 -31.80 8.46 18.16
N ARG A 83 -31.89 7.49 19.07
CA ARG A 83 -31.13 7.50 20.34
C ARG A 83 -29.61 7.54 20.16
N CYS A 84 -29.06 6.92 19.11
CA CYS A 84 -27.60 6.82 18.92
C CYS A 84 -26.97 8.01 18.16
N MET A 85 -27.76 8.91 17.59
CA MET A 85 -27.25 10.11 16.91
C MET A 85 -27.79 11.38 17.57
N THR A 86 -29.11 11.51 17.57
CA THR A 86 -29.80 12.72 18.02
C THR A 86 -30.16 12.70 19.50
N HIS A 87 -29.90 11.59 20.19
CA HIS A 87 -30.30 11.33 21.58
C HIS A 87 -31.80 11.59 21.80
N ALA A 88 -32.63 11.17 20.84
CA ALA A 88 -34.09 11.37 20.88
C ALA A 88 -34.78 10.57 22.01
N SER A 89 -34.11 9.54 22.53
CA SER A 89 -34.51 8.77 23.70
C SER A 89 -33.26 8.20 24.40
N THR A 90 -33.42 7.73 25.64
CA THR A 90 -32.32 7.18 26.43
C THR A 90 -31.68 5.96 25.78
N ILE A 91 -30.36 5.90 25.76
CA ILE A 91 -29.62 4.70 25.35
C ILE A 91 -29.59 3.72 26.53
N PRO A 92 -30.04 2.46 26.38
CA PRO A 92 -30.09 1.49 27.48
C PRO A 92 -28.71 0.88 27.78
N VAL A 93 -27.79 1.69 28.30
CA VAL A 93 -26.37 1.30 28.49
C VAL A 93 -26.19 0.00 29.27
N SER A 94 -26.96 -0.22 30.35
CA SER A 94 -26.89 -1.46 31.13
C SER A 94 -27.26 -2.72 30.32
N SER A 95 -28.23 -2.59 29.42
CA SER A 95 -28.61 -3.66 28.49
C SER A 95 -27.48 -3.93 27.49
N LEU A 96 -26.89 -2.88 26.92
CA LEU A 96 -25.76 -3.00 25.99
C LEU A 96 -24.54 -3.68 26.65
N VAL A 97 -24.24 -3.33 27.91
CA VAL A 97 -23.21 -3.99 28.72
C VAL A 97 -23.54 -5.47 28.92
N SER A 98 -24.79 -5.80 29.22
CA SER A 98 -25.24 -7.19 29.41
C SER A 98 -25.11 -8.01 28.12
N THR A 99 -25.52 -7.45 26.98
CA THR A 99 -25.35 -8.06 25.66
C THR A 99 -23.88 -8.29 25.33
N THR A 100 -23.00 -7.33 25.63
CA THR A 100 -21.56 -7.46 25.42
C THR A 100 -20.99 -8.63 26.23
N ASN A 101 -21.32 -8.71 27.53
CA ASN A 101 -20.89 -9.83 28.38
C ASN A 101 -21.38 -11.19 27.85
N SER A 102 -22.63 -11.27 27.41
CA SER A 102 -23.21 -12.50 26.84
C SER A 102 -22.49 -12.94 25.56
N TRP A 103 -22.19 -12.00 24.65
CA TRP A 103 -21.46 -12.30 23.42
C TRP A 103 -20.02 -12.71 23.67
N ALA A 104 -19.36 -12.13 24.67
CA ALA A 104 -18.01 -12.54 25.09
C ALA A 104 -18.02 -13.95 25.68
N ALA A 105 -18.97 -14.26 26.57
CA ALA A 105 -19.13 -15.61 27.13
C ALA A 105 -19.42 -16.67 26.05
N SER A 106 -20.06 -16.27 24.96
CA SER A 106 -20.38 -17.13 23.82
C SER A 106 -19.28 -17.19 22.74
N GLY A 107 -18.16 -16.49 22.94
CA GLY A 107 -17.03 -16.45 22.00
C GLY A 107 -17.30 -15.69 20.69
N LEU A 108 -18.41 -14.94 20.60
CA LEU A 108 -18.73 -14.11 19.43
C LEU A 108 -17.87 -12.83 19.35
N ILE A 109 -17.35 -12.42 20.50
CA ILE A 109 -16.35 -11.37 20.69
C ILE A 109 -15.28 -11.84 21.67
N ASP A 110 -14.19 -11.09 21.78
CA ASP A 110 -13.16 -11.35 22.78
C ASP A 110 -13.66 -11.19 24.23
N PRO A 111 -12.98 -11.82 25.21
CA PRO A 111 -13.26 -11.61 26.62
C PRO A 111 -13.22 -10.13 27.01
N VAL A 112 -14.27 -9.65 27.69
CA VAL A 112 -14.36 -8.25 28.14
C VAL A 112 -13.26 -7.86 29.12
N GLY A 113 -12.64 -8.82 29.80
CA GLY A 113 -11.52 -8.59 30.72
C GLY A 113 -10.30 -7.93 30.05
N ASN A 114 -10.13 -8.11 28.73
CA ASN A 114 -9.07 -7.45 27.97
C ASN A 114 -9.23 -5.93 27.93
N LEU A 115 -10.47 -5.42 28.07
CA LEU A 115 -10.75 -3.97 28.08
C LEU A 115 -10.26 -3.30 29.37
N ALA A 116 -10.12 -4.03 30.47
CA ALA A 116 -9.80 -3.42 31.77
C ALA A 116 -8.42 -2.73 31.79
N ALA A 117 -7.46 -3.23 31.00
CA ALA A 117 -6.10 -2.70 30.92
C ALA A 117 -5.89 -1.70 29.77
N SER A 118 -6.82 -1.63 28.80
CA SER A 118 -6.70 -0.72 27.67
C SER A 118 -7.01 0.73 28.06
N LYS A 119 -6.69 1.68 27.17
CA LYS A 119 -6.96 3.11 27.35
C LYS A 119 -7.99 3.59 26.35
N VAL A 120 -8.82 4.54 26.77
CA VAL A 120 -9.83 5.14 25.88
C VAL A 120 -9.70 6.65 25.91
N TYR A 121 -9.70 7.25 24.72
CA TYR A 121 -9.86 8.68 24.54
C TYR A 121 -11.20 8.96 23.86
N LEU A 122 -12.02 9.80 24.45
CA LEU A 122 -13.31 10.21 23.90
C LEU A 122 -13.25 11.69 23.51
N TYR A 123 -13.87 12.04 22.39
CA TYR A 123 -14.03 13.41 21.95
C TYR A 123 -15.45 13.70 21.46
N SER A 124 -16.03 14.81 21.90
CA SER A 124 -17.24 15.38 21.29
C SER A 124 -17.15 16.90 21.24
N GLY A 125 -17.59 17.48 20.12
CA GLY A 125 -17.74 18.93 20.00
C GLY A 125 -19.00 19.39 20.72
N THR A 126 -18.95 20.48 21.50
CA THR A 126 -20.15 20.99 22.18
C THR A 126 -21.21 21.52 21.21
N SER A 127 -20.83 21.79 19.95
CA SER A 127 -21.74 22.23 18.88
C SER A 127 -22.11 21.09 17.91
N ASP A 128 -21.73 19.84 18.20
CA ASP A 128 -22.09 18.68 17.39
C ASP A 128 -23.59 18.37 17.52
N ASN A 129 -24.32 18.53 16.40
CA ASN A 129 -25.74 18.23 16.30
C ASN A 129 -26.04 16.98 15.47
N THR A 130 -25.02 16.29 14.97
CA THR A 130 -25.15 15.06 14.20
C THR A 130 -25.05 13.85 15.11
N VAL A 131 -24.02 13.79 15.94
CA VAL A 131 -23.89 12.82 17.04
C VAL A 131 -23.73 13.63 18.32
N LYS A 132 -24.86 13.84 19.01
CA LYS A 132 -24.91 14.77 20.13
C LYS A 132 -23.96 14.34 21.26
N PRO A 133 -23.35 15.28 22.00
CA PRO A 133 -22.49 14.98 23.15
C PRO A 133 -23.11 14.02 24.18
N ALA A 134 -24.44 14.02 24.33
CA ALA A 134 -25.15 13.08 25.20
C ALA A 134 -24.91 11.61 24.83
N VAL A 135 -24.81 11.28 23.54
CA VAL A 135 -24.46 9.92 23.08
C VAL A 135 -23.06 9.52 23.55
N MET A 136 -22.11 10.46 23.47
CA MET A 136 -20.73 10.23 23.93
C MET A 136 -20.62 10.16 25.46
N ASN A 137 -21.52 10.83 26.20
CA ASN A 137 -21.66 10.64 27.65
C ASN A 137 -22.12 9.21 27.97
N ASP A 138 -23.08 8.68 27.21
CA ASP A 138 -23.54 7.29 27.36
C ASP A 138 -22.44 6.29 26.96
N LEU A 139 -21.59 6.60 25.97
CA LEU A 139 -20.41 5.80 25.63
C LEU A 139 -19.39 5.77 26.76
N LYS A 140 -19.14 6.91 27.43
CA LYS A 140 -18.28 6.95 28.61
C LYS A 140 -18.83 6.01 29.70
N THR A 141 -20.13 6.09 29.97
CA THR A 141 -20.80 5.21 30.95
C THR A 141 -20.70 3.74 30.55
N TYR A 142 -20.84 3.42 29.25
CA TYR A 142 -20.65 2.07 28.72
C TYR A 142 -19.24 1.54 29.01
N TYR A 143 -18.19 2.30 28.70
CA TYR A 143 -16.81 1.88 28.96
C TYR A 143 -16.53 1.72 30.46
N GLN A 144 -17.09 2.58 31.32
CA GLN A 144 -16.95 2.43 32.78
C GLN A 144 -17.51 1.11 33.32
N GLY A 145 -18.36 0.41 32.57
CA GLY A 145 -18.79 -0.96 32.89
C GLY A 145 -17.71 -2.03 32.72
N PHE A 146 -16.59 -1.72 32.04
CA PHE A 146 -15.53 -2.69 31.70
C PHE A 146 -14.13 -2.26 32.11
N MET A 147 -13.90 -0.96 32.36
CA MET A 147 -12.59 -0.42 32.69
C MET A 147 -12.65 0.67 33.77
N PRO A 148 -11.56 0.89 34.52
CA PRO A 148 -11.48 1.97 35.50
C PRO A 148 -11.64 3.35 34.84
N ALA A 149 -12.27 4.28 35.55
CA ALA A 149 -12.41 5.67 35.08
C ALA A 149 -11.07 6.35 34.76
N ALA A 150 -9.98 5.97 35.44
CA ALA A 150 -8.63 6.48 35.20
C ALA A 150 -8.06 6.09 33.82
N ASN A 151 -8.65 5.10 33.14
CA ASN A 151 -8.25 4.71 31.79
C ASN A 151 -9.00 5.49 30.69
N ILE A 152 -10.00 6.29 31.07
CA ILE A 152 -10.88 7.00 30.14
C ILE A 152 -10.61 8.51 30.24
N VAL A 153 -10.11 9.10 29.16
CA VAL A 153 -10.07 10.56 28.98
C VAL A 153 -11.25 10.97 28.11
N TYR A 154 -11.91 12.07 28.46
CA TYR A 154 -13.00 12.62 27.65
C TYR A 154 -12.86 14.13 27.49
N LYS A 155 -12.62 14.56 26.25
CA LYS A 155 -12.55 15.96 25.85
C LYS A 155 -13.87 16.37 25.19
N ASN A 156 -14.63 17.21 25.88
CA ASN A 156 -15.97 17.63 25.46
C ASN A 156 -16.23 19.13 25.67
N THR A 157 -15.16 19.94 25.58
CA THR A 157 -15.18 21.37 25.96
C THR A 157 -14.97 22.31 24.79
N ILE A 158 -14.67 21.80 23.59
CA ILE A 158 -14.41 22.62 22.40
C ILE A 158 -15.71 22.78 21.63
N ALA A 159 -16.02 24.02 21.21
CA ALA A 159 -17.19 24.35 20.40
C ALA A 159 -17.03 23.97 18.92
N SER A 160 -16.66 22.71 18.68
CA SER A 160 -16.55 22.17 17.33
C SER A 160 -17.87 21.60 16.83
N GLY A 161 -18.07 21.63 15.51
CA GLY A 161 -19.12 20.88 14.83
C GLY A 161 -18.81 19.38 14.75
N HIS A 162 -19.59 18.66 13.93
CA HIS A 162 -19.37 17.23 13.67
C HIS A 162 -18.25 17.02 12.66
N ALA A 163 -17.01 16.91 13.14
CA ALA A 163 -15.82 16.80 12.30
C ALA A 163 -14.66 16.13 13.06
N MET A 164 -13.67 15.65 12.30
CA MET A 164 -12.34 15.35 12.86
C MET A 164 -11.64 16.68 13.11
N ILE A 165 -11.08 16.83 14.31
CA ILE A 165 -10.51 18.10 14.74
C ILE A 165 -9.00 18.07 14.58
N THR A 166 -8.45 19.18 14.11
CA THR A 166 -7.01 19.41 13.97
C THR A 166 -6.64 20.78 14.54
N ASP A 167 -5.35 21.07 14.56
CA ASP A 167 -4.79 22.35 14.98
C ASP A 167 -4.29 23.24 13.84
N ASP A 168 -4.26 22.74 12.60
CA ASP A 168 -3.72 23.51 11.47
C ASP A 168 -4.32 23.18 10.10
N TYR A 169 -5.42 22.41 10.04
CA TYR A 169 -6.06 22.05 8.77
C TYR A 169 -7.59 21.90 8.85
N GLY A 170 -8.28 22.46 7.86
CA GLY A 170 -9.69 22.17 7.60
C GLY A 170 -10.56 23.41 7.64
N SER A 171 -11.87 23.18 7.77
CA SER A 171 -12.84 24.27 7.91
C SER A 171 -12.77 24.92 9.29
N SER A 172 -13.49 26.02 9.50
CA SER A 172 -13.64 26.62 10.83
C SER A 172 -14.20 25.61 11.85
N CYS A 173 -13.74 25.70 13.09
CA CYS A 173 -14.04 24.73 14.15
C CYS A 173 -15.52 24.31 14.29
N GLY A 174 -16.46 25.27 14.21
CA GLY A 174 -17.90 25.02 14.34
C GLY A 174 -18.59 24.38 13.12
N THR A 175 -17.87 24.18 12.01
CA THR A 175 -18.46 23.72 10.74
C THR A 175 -18.89 22.26 10.80
N THR A 176 -20.05 21.94 10.22
CA THR A 176 -20.50 20.56 9.99
C THR A 176 -20.78 20.38 8.50
N ALA A 177 -19.73 20.23 7.71
CA ALA A 177 -19.79 20.08 6.27
C ALA A 177 -18.53 19.37 5.74
N SER A 178 -18.61 18.82 4.52
CA SER A 178 -17.47 18.22 3.83
C SER A 178 -16.25 19.17 3.81
N PRO A 179 -15.02 18.69 4.06
CA PRO A 179 -14.63 17.28 4.21
C PRO A 179 -14.83 16.71 5.62
N TYR A 180 -15.52 17.41 6.52
CA TYR A 180 -15.69 17.10 7.94
C TYR A 180 -14.34 16.96 8.67
N ILE A 181 -13.42 17.85 8.34
CA ILE A 181 -12.16 18.08 9.03
C ILE A 181 -12.10 19.57 9.34
N ASN A 182 -11.90 19.92 10.61
CA ASN A 182 -11.92 21.29 11.06
C ASN A 182 -10.64 21.65 11.81
N ASP A 183 -10.18 22.86 11.60
CA ASP A 183 -9.16 23.49 12.41
C ASP A 183 -9.82 24.14 13.64
N CYS A 184 -9.45 23.66 14.82
CA CYS A 184 -9.88 24.17 16.12
C CYS A 184 -8.70 24.55 17.01
N ASP A 185 -7.49 24.72 16.46
CA ASP A 185 -6.28 24.94 17.26
C ASP A 185 -6.10 23.85 18.35
N PHE A 186 -6.45 22.60 18.00
CA PHE A 186 -6.38 21.46 18.92
C PHE A 186 -5.95 20.17 18.22
N ASP A 187 -4.75 19.67 18.60
CA ASP A 187 -4.17 18.43 18.07
C ASP A 187 -4.84 17.19 18.66
N LEU A 188 -6.05 16.90 18.19
CA LEU A 188 -6.84 15.76 18.66
C LEU A 188 -6.14 14.42 18.39
N ALA A 189 -5.52 14.25 17.23
CA ALA A 189 -4.80 13.02 16.90
C ALA A 189 -3.64 12.77 17.87
N GLY A 190 -2.87 13.81 18.20
CA GLY A 190 -1.82 13.73 19.21
C GLY A 190 -2.34 13.38 20.59
N GLU A 191 -3.44 13.99 21.03
CA GLU A 191 -4.07 13.69 22.33
C GLU A 191 -4.58 12.24 22.42
N ILE A 192 -5.21 11.75 21.35
CA ILE A 192 -5.62 10.34 21.24
C ILE A 192 -4.39 9.44 21.35
N LEU A 193 -3.37 9.64 20.51
CA LEU A 193 -2.20 8.75 20.48
C LEU A 193 -1.43 8.75 21.80
N LYS A 194 -1.27 9.91 22.45
CA LYS A 194 -0.62 10.02 23.77
C LYS A 194 -1.41 9.30 24.87
N GLN A 195 -2.74 9.35 24.85
CA GLN A 195 -3.55 8.60 25.81
C GLN A 195 -3.39 7.08 25.62
N LEU A 196 -3.29 6.61 24.38
CA LEU A 196 -3.24 5.19 24.06
C LEU A 196 -1.85 4.56 24.27
N HIS A 197 -0.80 5.31 23.94
CA HIS A 197 0.58 4.80 23.96
C HIS A 197 1.45 5.42 25.05
N GLY A 198 0.94 6.38 25.82
CA GLY A 198 1.72 7.12 26.80
C GLY A 198 2.58 8.22 26.15
N PRO A 199 3.69 8.62 26.79
CA PRO A 199 4.58 9.63 26.23
C PRO A 199 5.10 9.25 24.84
N LEU A 200 5.01 10.19 23.89
CA LEU A 200 5.48 10.05 22.52
C LEU A 200 6.52 11.14 22.20
N ASN A 201 7.41 10.85 21.25
CA ASN A 201 8.31 11.85 20.67
C ASN A 201 7.48 12.97 20.02
N PRO A 202 7.99 14.22 20.01
CA PRO A 202 7.35 15.32 19.30
C PRO A 202 7.05 14.95 17.84
N ARG A 203 5.87 15.35 17.36
CA ARG A 203 5.42 15.10 15.98
C ARG A 203 6.32 15.79 14.94
N ASN A 204 6.37 15.23 13.73
CA ASN A 204 7.03 15.87 12.59
C ASN A 204 6.18 17.03 12.06
N ASN A 205 6.73 18.25 12.05
CA ASN A 205 6.10 19.44 11.46
C ASN A 205 6.68 19.81 10.08
N GLY A 206 7.68 19.07 9.60
CA GLY A 206 8.26 19.22 8.27
C GLY A 206 7.74 18.16 7.30
N THR A 207 8.57 17.81 6.31
CA THR A 207 8.26 16.75 5.36
C THR A 207 8.28 15.38 6.05
N LEU A 208 7.19 14.64 5.91
CA LEU A 208 7.06 13.27 6.42
C LEU A 208 8.11 12.35 5.77
N SER A 209 8.74 11.49 6.57
CA SER A 209 9.76 10.54 6.09
C SER A 209 9.15 9.32 5.39
N GLY A 210 7.93 8.96 5.76
CA GLY A 210 7.26 7.74 5.34
C GLY A 210 6.61 7.80 3.96
N THR A 211 6.11 6.64 3.54
CA THR A 211 5.40 6.47 2.28
C THR A 211 3.91 6.24 2.52
N PHE A 212 3.08 6.87 1.70
CA PHE A 212 1.65 6.56 1.59
C PHE A 212 1.46 5.53 0.49
N THR A 213 0.94 4.36 0.86
CA THR A 213 0.69 3.26 -0.07
C THR A 213 -0.81 3.04 -0.20
N GLU A 214 -1.31 3.13 -1.43
CA GLU A 214 -2.63 2.63 -1.79
C GLU A 214 -2.55 1.11 -1.99
N PHE A 215 -3.36 0.36 -1.25
CA PHE A 215 -3.35 -1.09 -1.28
C PHE A 215 -4.71 -1.66 -1.69
N ASP A 216 -4.68 -2.85 -2.29
CA ASP A 216 -5.88 -3.57 -2.72
C ASP A 216 -6.64 -4.16 -1.52
N GLN A 217 -7.86 -3.70 -1.28
CA GLN A 217 -8.76 -4.24 -0.25
C GLN A 217 -9.52 -5.48 -0.73
N THR A 218 -9.60 -5.73 -2.04
CA THR A 218 -10.36 -6.85 -2.61
C THR A 218 -9.80 -8.21 -2.23
N ALA A 219 -8.51 -8.26 -1.87
CA ALA A 219 -7.87 -9.43 -1.27
C ALA A 219 -8.45 -9.82 0.10
N PHE A 220 -9.10 -8.89 0.81
CA PHE A 220 -9.64 -9.09 2.16
C PHE A 220 -11.16 -9.11 2.19
N VAL A 221 -11.81 -8.42 1.26
CA VAL A 221 -13.27 -8.29 1.20
C VAL A 221 -13.73 -7.88 -0.18
N SER A 222 -14.83 -8.46 -0.65
CA SER A 222 -15.52 -8.00 -1.85
C SER A 222 -16.94 -7.59 -1.50
N GLY A 223 -17.38 -6.41 -1.94
CA GLY A 223 -18.69 -5.85 -1.58
C GLY A 223 -18.73 -5.30 -0.15
N HIS A 224 -19.84 -5.52 0.55
CA HIS A 224 -20.05 -5.13 1.96
C HIS A 224 -19.84 -3.64 2.27
N GLY A 225 -20.06 -2.78 1.27
CA GLY A 225 -19.83 -1.34 1.41
C GLY A 225 -18.34 -0.95 1.55
N MET A 226 -17.40 -1.86 1.33
CA MET A 226 -15.97 -1.58 1.32
C MET A 226 -15.53 -1.08 -0.05
N ALA A 227 -14.53 -0.20 -0.10
CA ALA A 227 -13.87 0.19 -1.35
C ALA A 227 -12.94 -0.91 -1.86
N THR A 228 -12.58 -0.85 -3.13
CA THR A 228 -11.59 -1.75 -3.73
C THR A 228 -10.19 -1.45 -3.24
N THR A 229 -9.90 -0.22 -2.81
CA THR A 229 -8.58 0.18 -2.31
C THR A 229 -8.67 0.85 -0.94
N GLY A 230 -7.57 0.79 -0.20
CA GLY A 230 -7.36 1.40 1.10
C GLY A 230 -5.99 2.08 1.17
N TRP A 231 -5.68 2.75 2.27
CA TRP A 231 -4.41 3.46 2.43
C TRP A 231 -3.65 3.03 3.66
N VAL A 232 -2.33 3.02 3.59
CA VAL A 232 -1.45 2.86 4.74
C VAL A 232 -0.33 3.89 4.69
N TYR A 233 -0.03 4.52 5.82
CA TYR A 233 1.15 5.34 6.02
C TYR A 233 2.21 4.53 6.78
N VAL A 234 3.39 4.37 6.17
CA VAL A 234 4.51 3.61 6.73
C VAL A 234 5.70 4.55 6.90
N PRO A 235 6.09 4.91 8.15
CA PRO A 235 7.32 5.67 8.40
C PRO A 235 8.56 4.98 7.83
N GLN A 236 9.57 5.75 7.45
CA GLN A 236 10.81 5.23 6.86
C GLN A 236 11.50 4.18 7.76
N SER A 237 11.41 4.37 9.09
CA SER A 237 11.95 3.43 10.07
C SER A 237 11.26 2.05 10.01
N CYS A 238 9.94 2.03 9.86
CA CYS A 238 9.15 0.80 9.76
C CYS A 238 9.43 0.06 8.46
N SER A 239 9.54 0.78 7.34
CA SER A 239 9.95 0.16 6.06
C SER A 239 11.39 -0.33 6.07
N ALA A 240 12.26 0.24 6.92
CA ALA A 240 13.62 -0.23 7.14
C ALA A 240 13.72 -1.43 8.12
N GLY A 241 12.59 -1.94 8.63
CA GLY A 241 12.54 -3.13 9.46
C GLY A 241 12.52 -2.88 10.98
N ALA A 242 12.36 -1.64 11.43
CA ALA A 242 12.14 -1.37 12.85
C ALA A 242 10.84 -1.99 13.34
N VAL A 243 10.81 -2.47 14.59
CA VAL A 243 9.57 -2.87 15.27
C VAL A 243 8.72 -1.63 15.48
N CYS A 244 7.48 -1.68 14.99
CA CYS A 244 6.57 -0.56 14.94
C CYS A 244 5.24 -0.86 15.62
N LYS A 245 4.61 0.20 16.10
CA LYS A 245 3.22 0.23 16.55
C LYS A 245 2.28 0.22 15.34
N LEU A 246 1.02 -0.13 15.55
CA LEU A 246 -0.01 -0.02 14.52
C LEU A 246 -1.22 0.74 15.07
N HIS A 247 -1.61 1.80 14.37
CA HIS A 247 -2.85 2.52 14.63
C HIS A 247 -3.79 2.38 13.44
N VAL A 248 -5.03 1.94 13.67
CA VAL A 248 -6.07 1.89 12.63
C VAL A 248 -6.96 3.11 12.77
N VAL A 249 -7.17 3.87 11.68
CA VAL A 249 -7.99 5.09 11.70
C VAL A 249 -9.15 4.95 10.73
N PHE A 250 -10.37 5.03 11.26
CA PHE A 250 -11.60 4.98 10.48
C PHE A 250 -12.17 6.37 10.22
N HIS A 251 -12.32 6.68 8.93
CA HIS A 251 -13.03 7.88 8.49
C HIS A 251 -14.53 7.80 8.82
N GLY A 252 -15.20 8.95 8.89
CA GLY A 252 -16.65 9.04 9.08
C GLY A 252 -17.46 8.85 7.80
N CYS A 253 -18.77 9.00 7.91
CA CYS A 253 -19.65 8.98 6.72
C CYS A 253 -19.22 10.06 5.73
N GLN A 254 -19.34 9.76 4.43
CA GLN A 254 -18.99 10.68 3.34
C GLN A 254 -17.52 11.17 3.32
N GLN A 255 -16.62 10.52 4.04
CA GLN A 255 -15.18 10.86 4.09
C GLN A 255 -14.27 9.81 3.43
N ASN A 256 -14.85 8.89 2.66
CA ASN A 256 -14.04 7.96 1.88
C ASN A 256 -13.30 8.68 0.74
N THR A 257 -12.25 8.01 0.23
CA THR A 257 -11.35 8.59 -0.77
C THR A 257 -12.07 9.03 -2.04
N THR A 258 -13.16 8.36 -2.44
CA THR A 258 -13.98 8.76 -3.59
C THR A 258 -14.63 10.13 -3.42
N LEU A 259 -15.03 10.50 -2.20
CA LEU A 259 -15.79 11.74 -1.94
C LEU A 259 -14.90 12.92 -1.54
N VAL A 260 -13.83 12.68 -0.78
CA VAL A 260 -12.97 13.76 -0.25
C VAL A 260 -11.51 13.65 -0.69
N GLY A 261 -11.19 12.73 -1.59
CA GLY A 261 -9.81 12.41 -1.93
C GLY A 261 -9.03 11.90 -0.71
N GLN A 262 -7.73 12.14 -0.69
CA GLN A 262 -6.86 11.69 0.41
C GLN A 262 -6.86 12.66 1.61
N GLN A 263 -7.83 13.59 1.72
CA GLN A 263 -7.84 14.60 2.78
C GLN A 263 -7.90 13.97 4.18
N TYR A 264 -8.75 12.96 4.37
CA TYR A 264 -8.83 12.27 5.67
C TYR A 264 -7.54 11.49 5.99
N VAL A 265 -6.97 10.84 4.98
CA VAL A 265 -5.73 10.06 5.11
C VAL A 265 -4.54 10.95 5.45
N ARG A 266 -4.45 12.15 4.86
CA ARG A 266 -3.26 13.00 4.95
C ARG A 266 -3.34 14.04 6.05
N ASN A 267 -4.52 14.58 6.31
CA ASN A 267 -4.68 15.86 7.00
C ASN A 267 -5.42 15.75 8.34
N THR A 268 -5.52 14.56 8.92
CA THR A 268 -6.14 14.33 10.24
C THR A 268 -5.14 14.35 11.39
N GLY A 269 -3.88 14.68 11.13
CA GLY A 269 -2.83 14.86 12.15
C GLY A 269 -2.06 13.59 12.55
N TYR A 270 -2.64 12.39 12.39
CA TYR A 270 -2.03 11.13 12.84
C TYR A 270 -0.64 10.87 12.25
N ASN A 271 -0.44 11.13 10.95
CA ASN A 271 0.81 10.75 10.26
C ASN A 271 2.04 11.48 10.82
N ARG A 272 1.87 12.72 11.30
CA ARG A 272 2.96 13.54 11.87
C ARG A 272 3.49 12.95 13.16
N TRP A 273 2.60 12.42 13.99
CA TRP A 273 2.97 11.68 15.19
C TRP A 273 3.55 10.32 14.85
N ALA A 274 2.94 9.62 13.90
CA ALA A 274 3.38 8.31 13.48
C ALA A 274 4.83 8.30 12.95
N ASP A 275 5.19 9.35 12.20
CA ASP A 275 6.50 9.49 11.55
C ASP A 275 7.68 9.52 12.52
N THR A 276 7.49 10.04 13.73
CA THR A 276 8.55 10.17 14.75
C THR A 276 8.45 9.11 15.85
N ASN A 277 7.49 8.20 15.78
CA ASN A 277 7.15 7.27 16.87
C ASN A 277 7.10 5.79 16.47
N ASN A 278 7.68 5.43 15.31
CA ASN A 278 7.68 4.08 14.76
C ASN A 278 6.26 3.51 14.76
N MET A 279 5.31 4.21 14.14
CA MET A 279 3.92 3.81 14.13
C MET A 279 3.39 3.81 12.71
N VAL A 280 2.89 2.65 12.28
CA VAL A 280 2.20 2.50 11.00
C VAL A 280 0.75 2.93 11.20
N VAL A 281 0.19 3.66 10.24
CA VAL A 281 -1.21 4.08 10.28
C VAL A 281 -1.98 3.45 9.12
N LEU A 282 -2.93 2.57 9.44
CA LEU A 282 -3.81 1.92 8.48
C LEU A 282 -5.11 2.73 8.37
N TYR A 283 -5.51 3.05 7.14
CA TYR A 283 -6.73 3.77 6.79
C TYR A 283 -7.61 2.93 5.85
N PRO A 284 -8.37 1.97 6.39
CA PRO A 284 -9.35 1.23 5.61
C PRO A 284 -10.40 2.19 5.02
N GLN A 285 -10.97 1.85 3.87
CA GLN A 285 -11.92 2.72 3.15
C GLN A 285 -13.24 2.01 2.89
N THR A 286 -14.34 2.68 3.18
CA THR A 286 -15.67 2.32 2.66
C THR A 286 -15.83 2.83 1.23
N SER A 287 -16.82 2.32 0.50
CA SER A 287 -17.19 2.79 -0.83
C SER A 287 -18.46 3.62 -0.82
N THR A 288 -18.77 4.25 -1.95
CA THR A 288 -20.06 4.92 -2.18
C THR A 288 -21.24 3.95 -2.27
N GLN A 289 -20.99 2.64 -2.32
CA GLN A 289 -22.03 1.61 -2.25
C GLN A 289 -22.50 1.35 -0.81
N ALA A 290 -21.71 1.72 0.20
CA ALA A 290 -22.16 1.69 1.59
C ALA A 290 -23.28 2.71 1.81
N THR A 291 -24.21 2.42 2.73
CA THR A 291 -25.26 3.36 3.10
C THR A 291 -24.64 4.65 3.64
N ASN A 292 -24.89 5.76 2.92
CA ASN A 292 -24.28 7.07 3.16
C ASN A 292 -22.73 7.06 3.22
N SER A 293 -22.09 6.10 2.54
CA SER A 293 -20.63 5.89 2.60
C SER A 293 -20.10 5.68 4.03
N CYS A 294 -20.93 5.22 4.95
CA CYS A 294 -20.57 4.98 6.35
C CYS A 294 -19.98 3.58 6.55
N TRP A 295 -19.34 3.36 7.71
CA TRP A 295 -19.08 2.02 8.23
C TRP A 295 -20.38 1.36 8.71
N ASP A 296 -20.45 0.03 8.71
CA ASP A 296 -21.61 -0.70 9.24
C ASP A 296 -21.59 -0.75 10.77
N TRP A 297 -22.35 0.18 11.36
CA TRP A 297 -22.51 0.31 12.80
C TRP A 297 -23.96 0.10 13.28
N TRP A 298 -24.87 -0.23 12.36
CA TRP A 298 -26.28 -0.45 12.68
C TRP A 298 -26.90 -1.66 11.97
N GLY A 299 -26.09 -2.46 11.28
CA GLY A 299 -26.49 -3.71 10.65
C GLY A 299 -27.15 -3.53 9.29
N TYR A 300 -26.78 -2.48 8.55
CA TYR A 300 -27.34 -2.28 7.20
C TYR A 300 -26.80 -3.29 6.19
N ASP A 301 -25.60 -3.82 6.44
CA ASP A 301 -24.95 -4.82 5.59
C ASP A 301 -25.09 -6.23 6.19
N SER A 302 -24.84 -6.37 7.50
CA SER A 302 -24.86 -7.68 8.15
C SER A 302 -25.50 -7.65 9.54
N ALA A 303 -26.30 -8.66 9.88
CA ALA A 303 -26.79 -8.85 11.25
C ALA A 303 -25.65 -9.12 12.28
N ASN A 304 -24.45 -9.46 11.80
CA ASN A 304 -23.27 -9.68 12.63
C ASN A 304 -22.32 -8.47 12.66
N TYR A 305 -22.75 -7.29 12.20
CA TYR A 305 -21.93 -6.08 12.05
C TYR A 305 -21.08 -5.70 13.27
N ALA A 306 -21.52 -6.02 14.49
CA ALA A 306 -20.79 -5.72 15.71
C ALA A 306 -19.92 -6.90 16.21
N LYS A 307 -20.08 -8.11 15.68
CA LYS A 307 -19.37 -9.33 16.13
C LYS A 307 -18.10 -9.55 15.31
N LYS A 308 -17.21 -10.45 15.75
CA LYS A 308 -16.01 -10.83 14.97
C LYS A 308 -16.30 -11.36 13.56
N SER A 309 -17.50 -11.89 13.32
CA SER A 309 -17.91 -12.35 11.99
C SER A 309 -18.48 -11.25 11.10
N GLY A 310 -18.54 -9.99 11.58
CA GLY A 310 -18.96 -8.84 10.79
C GLY A 310 -18.02 -8.62 9.59
N PRO A 311 -18.52 -8.55 8.34
CA PRO A 311 -17.67 -8.55 7.14
C PRO A 311 -16.62 -7.42 7.11
N GLN A 312 -17.02 -6.18 7.41
CA GLN A 312 -16.10 -5.04 7.43
C GLN A 312 -15.02 -5.19 8.52
N MET A 313 -15.41 -5.65 9.71
CA MET A 313 -14.48 -5.84 10.83
C MET A 313 -13.49 -6.97 10.57
N ALA A 314 -13.96 -8.10 10.04
CA ALA A 314 -13.13 -9.24 9.67
C ALA A 314 -12.13 -8.87 8.58
N ALA A 315 -12.56 -8.07 7.59
CA ALA A 315 -11.69 -7.56 6.54
C ALA A 315 -10.54 -6.71 7.11
N VAL A 316 -10.85 -5.76 8.00
CA VAL A 316 -9.83 -4.93 8.63
C VAL A 316 -8.91 -5.77 9.51
N ARG A 317 -9.44 -6.76 10.25
CA ARG A 317 -8.60 -7.67 11.03
C ARG A 317 -7.62 -8.46 10.17
N ALA A 318 -8.05 -8.87 8.97
CA ALA A 318 -7.20 -9.54 7.99
C ALA A 318 -6.13 -8.61 7.41
N MET A 319 -6.48 -7.36 7.08
CA MET A 319 -5.50 -6.33 6.68
C MET A 319 -4.42 -6.14 7.75
N MET A 320 -4.82 -6.03 9.02
CA MET A 320 -3.88 -5.93 10.14
C MET A 320 -3.00 -7.18 10.28
N ALA A 321 -3.57 -8.37 10.08
CA ALA A 321 -2.80 -9.61 10.12
C ALA A 321 -1.74 -9.66 9.02
N THR A 322 -2.06 -9.21 7.80
CA THR A 322 -1.09 -9.08 6.71
C THR A 322 -0.02 -8.03 7.01
N LEU A 323 -0.39 -6.87 7.57
CA LEU A 323 0.60 -5.88 8.00
C LEU A 323 1.55 -6.43 9.06
N ALA A 324 1.04 -7.22 10.00
CA ALA A 324 1.82 -7.80 11.09
C ALA A 324 2.51 -9.13 10.73
N SER A 325 2.34 -9.65 9.50
CA SER A 325 2.95 -10.91 9.10
C SER A 325 4.39 -10.77 8.60
N GLY A 326 5.00 -9.60 8.75
CA GLY A 326 6.43 -9.45 8.51
C GLY A 326 7.20 -10.23 9.57
N SER A 327 8.12 -11.10 9.18
CA SER A 327 9.04 -11.76 10.10
C SER A 327 10.16 -10.82 10.53
N ALA A 328 10.49 -10.79 11.84
CA ALA A 328 11.59 -9.99 12.40
C ALA A 328 12.80 -10.02 11.47
N PRO A 329 13.43 -8.87 11.13
CA PRO A 329 14.61 -8.90 10.28
C PRO A 329 15.55 -9.93 10.88
N SER A 330 15.99 -10.89 10.07
CA SER A 330 16.93 -11.85 10.61
C SER A 330 18.12 -11.08 11.17
N GLY A 331 18.67 -11.52 12.29
CA GLY A 331 19.90 -10.93 12.86
C GLY A 331 21.12 -11.05 11.93
N LEU A 332 20.91 -11.49 10.69
CA LEU A 332 21.92 -11.63 9.66
C LEU A 332 22.28 -10.25 9.11
N PRO A 333 23.58 -9.96 8.93
CA PRO A 333 24.01 -8.73 8.26
C PRO A 333 23.61 -8.74 6.78
N ALA A 334 23.58 -7.55 6.17
CA ALA A 334 23.39 -7.42 4.73
C ALA A 334 24.52 -8.15 3.97
N PRO A 335 24.22 -8.88 2.88
CA PRO A 335 25.24 -9.43 2.00
C PRO A 335 26.16 -8.34 1.45
N THR A 336 27.46 -8.57 1.50
CA THR A 336 28.49 -7.67 0.95
C THR A 336 29.01 -8.18 -0.39
N GLY A 337 29.71 -7.33 -1.16
CA GLY A 337 30.33 -7.75 -2.42
C GLY A 337 29.34 -8.10 -3.52
N VAL A 338 28.16 -7.46 -3.52
CA VAL A 338 27.15 -7.66 -4.56
C VAL A 338 27.65 -7.08 -5.88
N GLY A 339 27.61 -7.87 -6.94
CA GLY A 339 28.10 -7.50 -8.25
C GLY A 339 27.33 -8.20 -9.38
N THR A 340 27.48 -7.69 -10.59
CA THR A 340 26.84 -8.23 -11.79
C THR A 340 27.87 -8.71 -12.81
N SER A 341 27.58 -9.80 -13.52
CA SER A 341 28.45 -10.38 -14.55
C SER A 341 27.65 -11.18 -15.59
N GLY A 342 28.30 -11.69 -16.63
CA GLY A 342 27.67 -12.62 -17.58
C GLY A 342 26.48 -12.03 -18.35
N ALA A 343 26.52 -10.73 -18.64
CA ALA A 343 25.43 -10.04 -19.35
C ALA A 343 25.15 -10.69 -20.70
N THR A 344 23.87 -10.93 -20.99
CA THR A 344 23.36 -11.29 -22.32
C THR A 344 22.31 -10.28 -22.76
N ALA A 345 21.64 -10.51 -23.90
CA ALA A 345 20.57 -9.65 -24.37
C ALA A 345 19.31 -9.72 -23.49
N SER A 346 19.19 -10.75 -22.64
CA SER A 346 17.99 -10.99 -21.82
C SER A 346 18.26 -11.55 -20.43
N SER A 347 19.52 -11.61 -19.99
CA SER A 347 19.89 -12.10 -18.66
C SER A 347 21.12 -11.43 -18.07
N MET A 348 21.25 -11.51 -16.75
CA MET A 348 22.40 -11.04 -15.97
C MET A 348 22.64 -11.99 -14.80
N VAL A 349 23.90 -12.28 -14.50
CA VAL A 349 24.29 -13.01 -13.28
C VAL A 349 24.55 -11.99 -12.18
N VAL A 350 23.89 -12.16 -11.04
CA VAL A 350 24.13 -11.39 -9.80
C VAL A 350 24.84 -12.31 -8.82
N SER A 351 25.94 -11.87 -8.21
CA SER A 351 26.70 -12.63 -7.20
C SER A 351 26.99 -11.79 -5.97
N TRP A 352 27.19 -12.43 -4.82
CA TRP A 352 27.43 -11.77 -3.54
C TRP A 352 28.34 -12.61 -2.62
N GLY A 353 28.80 -12.03 -1.51
CA GLY A 353 29.51 -12.75 -0.45
C GLY A 353 28.55 -13.52 0.46
N SER A 354 28.98 -14.68 0.97
CA SER A 354 28.18 -15.45 1.91
C SER A 354 28.02 -14.74 3.26
N VAL A 355 26.84 -14.88 3.86
CA VAL A 355 26.50 -14.41 5.19
C VAL A 355 26.42 -15.60 6.14
N SER A 356 27.20 -15.57 7.22
CA SER A 356 27.17 -16.62 8.24
C SER A 356 25.79 -16.70 8.90
N GLY A 357 25.24 -17.91 9.02
CA GLY A 357 23.89 -18.14 9.55
C GLY A 357 22.75 -18.03 8.53
N ALA A 358 23.03 -17.62 7.29
CA ALA A 358 22.02 -17.59 6.24
C ALA A 358 21.67 -19.01 5.77
N SER A 359 20.38 -19.32 5.71
CA SER A 359 19.83 -20.49 5.03
C SER A 359 19.63 -20.26 3.52
N GLY A 360 19.74 -19.01 3.08
CA GLY A 360 19.92 -18.64 1.68
C GLY A 360 19.68 -17.16 1.44
N TYR A 361 19.30 -16.78 0.22
CA TYR A 361 19.20 -15.37 -0.18
C TYR A 361 18.01 -15.10 -1.10
N ASN A 362 17.51 -13.87 -1.05
CA ASN A 362 16.55 -13.33 -2.01
C ASN A 362 17.19 -12.17 -2.79
N VAL A 363 16.91 -12.12 -4.08
CA VAL A 363 17.46 -11.15 -5.03
C VAL A 363 16.34 -10.25 -5.51
N TYR A 364 16.60 -8.95 -5.55
CA TYR A 364 15.62 -7.92 -5.89
C TYR A 364 16.13 -7.12 -7.10
N ARG A 365 15.28 -6.92 -8.10
CA ARG A 365 15.53 -6.03 -9.25
C ARG A 365 14.60 -4.82 -9.15
N GLY A 366 15.17 -3.62 -9.03
CA GLY A 366 14.37 -2.39 -8.88
C GLY A 366 13.41 -2.41 -7.66
N GLY A 367 13.76 -3.16 -6.61
CA GLY A 367 12.94 -3.33 -5.41
C GLY A 367 11.95 -4.50 -5.45
N SER A 368 11.78 -5.19 -6.57
CA SER A 368 10.92 -6.39 -6.69
C SER A 368 11.74 -7.68 -6.63
N LYS A 369 11.31 -8.66 -5.83
CA LYS A 369 11.97 -9.97 -5.72
C LYS A 369 11.86 -10.73 -7.06
N VAL A 370 12.97 -11.29 -7.53
CA VAL A 370 13.04 -11.99 -8.84
C VAL A 370 13.17 -13.51 -8.73
N ASN A 371 13.70 -14.03 -7.62
CA ASN A 371 13.81 -15.47 -7.40
C ASN A 371 12.52 -16.05 -6.79
N ALA A 372 12.03 -17.17 -7.32
CA ALA A 372 10.82 -17.83 -6.80
C ALA A 372 11.07 -18.52 -5.44
N SER A 373 12.19 -19.23 -5.32
CA SER A 373 12.64 -19.90 -4.10
C SER A 373 13.93 -19.29 -3.59
N VAL A 374 14.16 -19.38 -2.28
CA VAL A 374 15.39 -18.91 -1.62
C VAL A 374 16.61 -19.55 -2.30
N VAL A 375 17.58 -18.72 -2.68
CA VAL A 375 18.80 -19.15 -3.35
C VAL A 375 19.77 -19.67 -2.29
N ALA A 376 20.12 -20.96 -2.32
CA ALA A 376 21.06 -21.54 -1.35
C ALA A 376 22.52 -21.13 -1.62
N GLY A 377 22.86 -20.86 -2.89
CA GLY A 377 24.18 -20.38 -3.31
C GLY A 377 24.35 -18.87 -3.19
N THR A 378 25.51 -18.39 -3.64
CA THR A 378 25.87 -16.96 -3.63
C THR A 378 25.80 -16.31 -5.02
N SER A 379 25.04 -16.90 -5.94
CA SER A 379 24.78 -16.37 -7.26
C SER A 379 23.38 -16.70 -7.75
N TYR A 380 22.83 -15.81 -8.58
CA TYR A 380 21.52 -15.97 -9.22
C TYR A 380 21.54 -15.37 -10.62
N THR A 381 21.00 -16.09 -11.59
CA THR A 381 20.84 -15.59 -12.97
C THR A 381 19.44 -15.04 -13.13
N ASP A 382 19.33 -13.72 -13.23
CA ASP A 382 18.09 -13.04 -13.54
C ASP A 382 17.85 -13.06 -15.06
N THR A 383 16.63 -13.40 -15.49
CA THR A 383 16.26 -13.63 -16.89
C THR A 383 15.04 -12.81 -17.28
N GLY A 384 14.73 -12.75 -18.59
CA GLY A 384 13.60 -11.96 -19.10
C GLY A 384 13.85 -10.45 -19.10
N LEU A 385 15.12 -10.04 -19.11
CA LEU A 385 15.53 -8.64 -19.18
C LEU A 385 15.35 -8.09 -20.61
N ALA A 386 15.11 -6.79 -20.72
CA ALA A 386 15.13 -6.10 -22.01
C ALA A 386 16.59 -5.89 -22.46
N SER A 387 16.82 -5.96 -23.77
CA SER A 387 18.16 -5.77 -24.36
C SER A 387 18.61 -4.31 -24.27
N GLY A 388 19.93 -4.09 -24.11
CA GLY A 388 20.53 -2.76 -24.01
C GLY A 388 20.04 -1.91 -22.83
N THR A 389 19.47 -2.55 -21.80
CA THR A 389 18.81 -1.87 -20.69
C THR A 389 19.62 -2.04 -19.42
N THR A 390 19.77 -0.94 -18.66
CA THR A 390 20.46 -0.95 -17.37
C THR A 390 19.48 -1.27 -16.24
N TYR A 391 19.86 -2.18 -15.37
CA TYR A 391 19.10 -2.59 -14.21
C TYR A 391 19.93 -2.48 -12.94
N SER A 392 19.25 -2.47 -11.79
CA SER A 392 19.85 -2.42 -10.45
C SER A 392 19.33 -3.57 -9.61
N TRP A 393 20.25 -4.26 -8.94
CA TRP A 393 19.96 -5.40 -8.08
C TRP A 393 20.45 -5.20 -6.65
N THR A 394 19.69 -5.71 -5.69
CA THR A 394 20.10 -5.87 -4.29
C THR A 394 19.82 -7.29 -3.83
N VAL A 395 20.50 -7.69 -2.74
CA VAL A 395 20.40 -9.04 -2.16
C VAL A 395 20.14 -8.93 -0.67
N LYS A 396 19.31 -9.83 -0.14
CA LYS A 396 19.08 -9.99 1.31
C LYS A 396 19.37 -11.43 1.72
N ALA A 397 20.02 -11.59 2.87
CA ALA A 397 20.20 -12.90 3.49
C ALA A 397 18.89 -13.35 4.17
N VAL A 398 18.63 -14.66 4.15
CA VAL A 398 17.43 -15.28 4.73
C VAL A 398 17.86 -16.28 5.79
N ASP A 399 17.25 -16.25 6.97
CA ASP A 399 17.53 -17.22 8.04
C ASP A 399 16.71 -18.52 7.90
N ALA A 400 16.90 -19.44 8.85
CA ALA A 400 16.19 -20.72 8.87
C ALA A 400 14.67 -20.58 9.10
N GLY A 401 14.22 -19.46 9.67
CA GLY A 401 12.80 -19.12 9.86
C GLY A 401 12.17 -18.46 8.64
N GLY A 402 12.94 -18.22 7.58
CA GLY A 402 12.49 -17.53 6.37
C GLY A 402 12.51 -16.01 6.48
N ALA A 403 13.11 -15.44 7.52
CA ALA A 403 13.16 -14.00 7.72
C ALA A 403 14.36 -13.36 7.03
N GLU A 404 14.17 -12.16 6.46
CA GLU A 404 15.20 -11.46 5.70
C GLU A 404 15.99 -10.48 6.55
N GLY A 405 17.30 -10.41 6.34
CA GLY A 405 18.15 -9.35 6.90
C GLY A 405 18.05 -8.05 6.08
N PRO A 406 18.85 -7.03 6.43
CA PRO A 406 18.91 -5.77 5.68
C PRO A 406 19.35 -5.98 4.22
N SER A 407 18.93 -5.06 3.33
CA SER A 407 19.34 -5.08 1.91
C SER A 407 20.82 -4.72 1.76
N SER A 408 21.49 -5.41 0.84
CA SER A 408 22.83 -5.03 0.39
C SER A 408 22.87 -3.64 -0.26
N ALA A 409 24.08 -3.13 -0.46
CA ALA A 409 24.33 -2.09 -1.46
C ALA A 409 23.89 -2.59 -2.85
N ALA A 410 23.42 -1.66 -3.69
CA ALA A 410 22.95 -1.97 -5.03
C ALA A 410 24.12 -2.21 -6.00
N ALA A 411 23.96 -3.20 -6.87
CA ALA A 411 24.84 -3.45 -8.01
C ALA A 411 24.07 -3.17 -9.30
N THR A 412 24.71 -2.49 -10.26
CA THR A 412 24.10 -2.14 -11.55
C THR A 412 24.78 -2.85 -12.70
N GLY A 413 24.02 -3.23 -13.72
CA GLY A 413 24.54 -3.86 -14.93
C GLY A 413 23.64 -3.60 -16.14
N THR A 414 24.24 -3.59 -17.33
CA THR A 414 23.55 -3.35 -18.60
C THR A 414 23.55 -4.64 -19.43
N THR A 415 22.38 -5.07 -19.89
CA THR A 415 22.27 -6.20 -20.82
C THR A 415 22.93 -5.89 -22.15
N THR A 416 23.42 -6.91 -22.85
CA THR A 416 23.99 -6.69 -24.19
C THR A 416 22.91 -6.21 -25.15
N GLY A 417 23.26 -5.33 -26.08
CA GLY A 417 22.38 -5.00 -27.20
C GLY A 417 22.11 -6.23 -28.07
N ALA A 418 21.03 -6.20 -28.84
CA ALA A 418 20.85 -7.13 -29.95
C ALA A 418 22.01 -6.92 -30.95
N PRO A 419 22.60 -7.97 -31.52
CA PRO A 419 23.48 -7.81 -32.67
C PRO A 419 22.73 -6.99 -33.74
N PRO A 420 23.41 -6.10 -34.48
CA PRO A 420 22.78 -5.44 -35.62
C PRO A 420 22.13 -6.49 -36.51
N ALA A 421 20.87 -6.28 -36.92
CA ALA A 421 20.23 -7.16 -37.87
C ALA A 421 21.14 -7.30 -39.09
N ALA A 422 21.44 -8.54 -39.49
CA ALA A 422 22.25 -8.77 -40.69
C ALA A 422 21.54 -8.14 -41.88
N THR A 423 22.12 -7.08 -42.45
CA THR A 423 21.57 -6.45 -43.64
C THR A 423 21.90 -7.35 -44.83
N CYS A 424 20.86 -7.88 -45.46
CA CYS A 424 20.97 -8.58 -46.72
C CYS A 424 20.78 -7.59 -47.86
N THR A 425 21.56 -7.72 -48.92
CA THR A 425 21.37 -6.94 -50.13
C THR A 425 21.44 -7.89 -51.32
N THR A 426 20.38 -7.91 -52.13
CA THR A 426 20.37 -8.57 -53.43
C THR A 426 20.53 -7.50 -54.49
N ALA A 427 21.61 -7.57 -55.27
CA ALA A 427 21.85 -6.67 -56.38
C ALA A 427 22.63 -7.39 -57.47
N SER A 428 22.80 -6.74 -58.63
CA SER A 428 23.73 -7.24 -59.64
C SER A 428 25.16 -7.25 -59.10
N ASN A 429 25.99 -8.17 -59.59
CA ASN A 429 27.39 -8.24 -59.21
C ASN A 429 28.12 -6.91 -59.47
N TYR A 430 27.74 -6.18 -60.53
CA TYR A 430 28.20 -4.81 -60.75
C TYR A 430 27.83 -3.85 -59.61
N ALA A 431 26.56 -3.84 -59.19
CA ALA A 431 26.08 -2.97 -58.12
C ALA A 431 26.67 -3.32 -56.75
N HIS A 432 27.04 -4.58 -56.51
CA HIS A 432 27.77 -4.97 -55.30
C HIS A 432 29.18 -4.38 -55.26
N VAL A 433 29.91 -4.43 -56.37
CA VAL A 433 31.24 -3.81 -56.46
C VAL A 433 31.15 -2.30 -56.32
N ALA A 434 30.21 -1.65 -57.01
CA ALA A 434 30.01 -0.20 -56.94
C ALA A 434 29.67 0.30 -55.53
N ALA A 435 28.96 -0.52 -54.75
CA ALA A 435 28.60 -0.21 -53.37
C ALA A 435 29.62 -0.75 -52.33
N ASN A 436 30.82 -1.14 -52.78
CA ASN A 436 31.91 -1.64 -51.93
C ASN A 436 31.56 -2.88 -51.09
N ARG A 437 30.61 -3.70 -51.56
CA ARG A 437 30.25 -5.00 -50.96
C ARG A 437 31.04 -6.16 -51.57
N ALA A 438 31.69 -5.94 -52.71
CA ALA A 438 32.49 -6.89 -53.46
C ALA A 438 33.66 -6.19 -54.18
N HIS A 439 34.61 -6.96 -54.71
CA HIS A 439 35.70 -6.49 -55.56
C HIS A 439 35.87 -7.38 -56.80
N VAL A 440 36.62 -6.90 -57.80
CA VAL A 440 36.75 -7.58 -59.11
C VAL A 440 38.12 -8.24 -59.22
N VAL A 441 38.14 -9.51 -59.61
CA VAL A 441 39.35 -10.25 -59.97
C VAL A 441 39.08 -11.07 -61.24
N GLY A 442 39.87 -10.84 -62.29
CA GLY A 442 39.80 -11.65 -63.53
C GLY A 442 38.43 -11.69 -64.22
N GLY A 443 37.61 -10.63 -64.10
CA GLY A 443 36.25 -10.57 -64.66
C GLY A 443 35.15 -11.14 -63.77
N TYR A 444 35.48 -11.66 -62.59
CA TYR A 444 34.54 -12.15 -61.59
C TYR A 444 34.41 -11.17 -60.42
N ALA A 445 33.23 -11.13 -59.80
CA ALA A 445 33.00 -10.40 -58.56
C ALA A 445 33.18 -11.34 -57.35
N LEU A 446 33.94 -10.90 -56.35
CA LEU A 446 34.17 -11.63 -55.11
C LEU A 446 33.67 -10.81 -53.92
N ALA A 447 32.94 -11.44 -53.01
CA ALA A 447 32.40 -10.77 -51.83
C ALA A 447 33.53 -10.24 -50.91
N ASN A 448 33.42 -8.98 -50.46
CA ASN A 448 34.44 -8.38 -49.59
C ASN A 448 34.48 -9.09 -48.23
N GLY A 449 35.68 -9.42 -47.75
CA GLY A 449 35.90 -10.17 -46.52
C GLY A 449 35.97 -11.68 -46.72
N SER A 450 34.95 -12.30 -47.33
CA SER A 450 34.90 -13.77 -47.50
C SER A 450 35.57 -14.29 -48.77
N ASN A 451 35.78 -13.43 -49.78
CA ASN A 451 36.29 -13.78 -51.10
C ASN A 451 35.47 -14.86 -51.84
N GLN A 452 34.19 -15.05 -51.47
CA GLN A 452 33.31 -15.98 -52.17
C GLN A 452 33.02 -15.47 -53.58
N ASN A 453 33.23 -16.33 -54.58
CA ASN A 453 32.97 -16.01 -55.98
C ASN A 453 31.47 -15.87 -56.24
N MET A 454 31.05 -14.68 -56.66
CA MET A 454 29.67 -14.31 -56.95
C MET A 454 29.30 -14.57 -58.43
N GLY A 455 30.26 -14.98 -59.26
CA GLY A 455 30.11 -15.11 -60.71
C GLY A 455 30.59 -13.88 -61.46
N LEU A 456 30.19 -13.77 -62.73
CA LEU A 456 30.66 -12.71 -63.63
C LEU A 456 30.33 -11.31 -63.10
N TRP A 457 31.29 -10.39 -63.19
CA TRP A 457 31.07 -8.99 -62.86
C TRP A 457 30.28 -8.31 -63.97
N ASN A 458 28.95 -8.38 -63.88
CA ASN A 458 28.03 -7.76 -64.84
C ASN A 458 26.72 -7.31 -64.16
N VAL A 459 25.81 -6.77 -64.96
CA VAL A 459 24.50 -6.28 -64.50
C VAL A 459 23.39 -7.34 -64.49
N PHE A 460 23.64 -8.53 -65.06
CA PHE A 460 22.64 -9.60 -65.24
C PHE A 460 22.68 -10.67 -64.15
N VAL A 461 23.87 -10.96 -63.60
CA VAL A 461 24.05 -11.91 -62.51
C VAL A 461 23.81 -11.18 -61.20
N THR A 462 22.82 -11.63 -60.45
CA THR A 462 22.46 -11.09 -59.14
C THR A 462 22.83 -12.06 -58.04
N THR A 463 23.42 -11.55 -56.96
CA THR A 463 23.81 -12.34 -55.80
C THR A 463 23.22 -11.69 -54.55
N THR A 464 22.80 -12.49 -53.59
CA THR A 464 22.43 -11.98 -52.26
C THR A 464 23.65 -12.06 -51.34
N LEU A 465 24.08 -10.90 -50.84
CA LEU A 465 25.14 -10.81 -49.83
C LEU A 465 24.53 -10.51 -48.46
N LYS A 466 24.95 -11.28 -47.45
CA LYS A 466 24.67 -11.06 -46.04
C LYS A 466 25.89 -10.44 -45.38
N MET A 467 25.72 -9.28 -44.73
CA MET A 467 26.78 -8.66 -43.93
C MET A 467 26.87 -9.36 -42.56
N THR A 468 28.00 -10.00 -42.25
CA THR A 468 28.23 -10.74 -40.98
C THR A 468 29.24 -10.06 -40.07
N GLY A 469 29.82 -8.94 -40.51
CA GLY A 469 30.74 -8.09 -39.75
C GLY A 469 31.04 -6.82 -40.55
N THR A 470 31.76 -5.87 -39.95
CA THR A 470 32.17 -4.63 -40.62
C THR A 470 32.95 -4.96 -41.91
N ASN A 471 32.40 -4.59 -43.07
CA ASN A 471 32.91 -4.92 -44.41
C ASN A 471 33.16 -6.42 -44.68
N PHE A 472 32.48 -7.32 -43.96
CA PHE A 472 32.57 -8.75 -44.18
C PHE A 472 31.23 -9.29 -44.69
N TYR A 473 31.23 -9.75 -45.94
CA TYR A 473 30.05 -10.21 -46.67
C TYR A 473 30.21 -11.66 -47.09
N VAL A 474 29.15 -12.45 -46.95
CA VAL A 474 29.06 -13.83 -47.44
C VAL A 474 27.88 -13.98 -48.39
N ILE A 475 28.00 -14.85 -49.38
CA ILE A 475 26.89 -15.31 -50.22
C ILE A 475 25.92 -16.08 -49.30
N GLY A 476 24.66 -15.67 -49.28
CA GLY A 476 23.67 -16.31 -48.45
C GLY A 476 22.25 -15.95 -48.85
N ILE A 477 21.32 -16.79 -48.44
CA ILE A 477 19.87 -16.56 -48.59
C ILE A 477 19.37 -15.97 -47.27
N CYS A 478 18.43 -15.04 -47.34
CA CYS A 478 17.75 -14.51 -46.16
C CYS A 478 16.27 -14.92 -46.22
N PRO A 479 15.61 -15.12 -45.06
CA PRO A 479 14.18 -15.40 -45.01
C PRO A 479 13.33 -14.33 -45.69
#